data_AF-A0A821VWL6-F1
#
_entry.id   AF-A0A821VWL6-F1
#
_cell.length_a   1.000
_cell.length_b   1.000
_cell.length_c   1.000
_cell.angle_alpha   90.00
_cell.angle_beta   90.00
_cell.angle_gamma   90.00
#
_symmetry.space_group_name_H-M   'P 1'
#
loop_
_entity.id
_entity.type
_entity.pdbx_description
1 polymer ?
#
loop_
_entity_poly.entity_id
_entity_poly.type
_entity_poly.pdbx_seq_one_letter_code
_entity_poly.pdbx_strand_id
1 'polypeptide(L)'
;MAPVPQFPFYAAILIEYGAHQIEYFLDEDNNWALNINELERALSESKDRCVPRGIVIINPGNPTGQVLSCENIEDIIRFGKKIY
;
A
#
# COMPACT_ATOMS: atom_id res chain seq x y z
N MET A 1 -5.42 -2.48 0.74
CA MET A 1 -4.44 -1.80 -0.12
C MET A 1 -3.13 -2.54 -0.02
N ALA A 2 -2.45 -2.78 -1.14
CA ALA A 2 -1.20 -3.55 -1.20
C ALA A 2 -0.19 -2.89 -2.17
N PRO A 3 1.12 -2.94 -1.87
CA PRO A 3 2.14 -2.28 -2.68
C PRO A 3 2.33 -2.96 -4.03
N VAL A 4 2.77 -2.19 -5.03
CA VAL A 4 3.30 -2.69 -6.30
C VAL A 4 4.67 -2.04 -6.53
N PRO A 5 5.75 -2.82 -6.79
CA PRO A 5 5.81 -4.28 -6.79
C PRO A 5 5.76 -4.89 -5.37
N GLN A 6 5.35 -6.16 -5.27
CA GLN A 6 5.31 -6.91 -4.01
C GLN A 6 5.57 -8.40 -4.22
N PHE A 7 5.94 -9.10 -3.16
CA PHE A 7 5.88 -10.57 -3.14
C PHE A 7 4.42 -11.03 -3.36
N PRO A 8 4.15 -11.94 -4.31
CA PRO A 8 2.79 -12.20 -4.81
C PRO A 8 1.83 -12.87 -3.80
N PHE A 9 2.29 -13.17 -2.59
CA PHE A 9 1.49 -13.81 -1.54
C PHE A 9 0.22 -13.03 -1.18
N TYR A 10 0.31 -11.71 -1.01
CA TYR A 10 -0.86 -10.90 -0.67
C TYR A 10 -1.91 -10.90 -1.77
N ALA A 11 -1.49 -10.80 -3.02
CA ALA A 11 -2.39 -10.88 -4.16
C ALA A 11 -3.10 -12.24 -4.24
N ALA A 12 -2.35 -13.32 -4.05
CA ALA A 12 -2.91 -14.67 -4.04
C ALA A 12 -3.98 -14.86 -2.94
N ILE A 13 -3.68 -14.40 -1.71
CA ILE A 13 -4.64 -14.48 -0.60
C ILE A 13 -5.89 -13.63 -0.85
N LEU A 14 -5.74 -12.40 -1.35
CA LEU A 14 -6.89 -11.54 -1.63
C LEU A 14 -7.81 -12.15 -2.68
N ILE A 15 -7.25 -12.76 -3.73
CA ILE A 15 -8.01 -13.47 -4.76
C ILE A 15 -8.76 -14.68 -4.16
N GLU A 16 -8.08 -15.50 -3.34
CA GLU A 16 -8.67 -16.69 -2.70
C GLU A 16 -9.91 -16.34 -1.86
N TYR A 17 -9.87 -15.21 -1.15
CA TYR A 17 -10.99 -14.73 -0.33
C TYR A 17 -11.99 -13.85 -1.09
N GLY A 18 -11.85 -13.69 -2.41
CA GLY A 18 -12.74 -12.85 -3.22
C GLY A 18 -12.68 -11.36 -2.85
N ALA A 19 -11.58 -10.90 -2.26
CA ALA A 19 -11.39 -9.52 -1.86
C ALA A 19 -10.87 -8.67 -3.04
N HIS A 20 -11.34 -7.42 -3.12
CA HIS A 20 -10.81 -6.47 -4.10
C HIS A 20 -9.46 -5.91 -3.65
N GLN A 21 -8.42 -6.12 -4.47
CA GLN A 21 -7.11 -5.54 -4.24
C GLN A 21 -7.08 -4.08 -4.71
N ILE A 22 -6.76 -3.18 -3.79
CA ILE A 22 -6.43 -1.78 -4.11
C ILE A 22 -4.91 -1.69 -4.18
N GLU A 23 -4.38 -1.36 -5.36
CA GLU A 23 -2.94 -1.26 -5.60
C GLU A 23 -2.46 0.17 -5.39
N TYR A 24 -1.31 0.31 -4.73
CA TYR A 24 -0.58 1.56 -4.68
C TYR A 24 0.87 1.31 -5.12
N PHE A 25 1.42 2.22 -5.91
CA PHE A 25 2.72 2.05 -6.55
C PHE A 25 3.83 2.63 -5.69
N LEU A 26 4.93 1.90 -5.55
CA LEU A 26 6.14 2.42 -4.94
C LEU A 26 6.92 3.26 -5.95
N ASP A 27 7.59 4.30 -5.48
CA ASP A 27 8.31 5.26 -6.33
C ASP A 27 9.70 4.73 -6.69
N GLU A 28 9.81 4.09 -7.85
CA GLU A 28 11.06 3.48 -8.34
C GLU A 28 12.21 4.50 -8.42
N ASP A 29 11.95 5.71 -8.92
CA ASP A 29 12.94 6.78 -9.07
C ASP A 29 13.41 7.33 -7.72
N ASN A 30 12.62 7.14 -6.66
CA ASN A 30 12.93 7.56 -5.30
C ASN A 30 13.16 6.36 -4.37
N ASN A 31 13.96 5.38 -4.82
CA ASN A 31 14.38 4.22 -4.02
C ASN A 31 13.21 3.41 -3.43
N TRP A 32 12.16 3.22 -4.22
CA TRP A 32 10.94 2.51 -3.82
C TRP A 32 10.23 3.10 -2.59
N ALA A 33 10.36 4.41 -2.38
CA ALA A 33 9.69 5.12 -1.31
C ALA A 33 8.16 5.01 -1.44
N LEU A 34 7.48 5.04 -0.30
CA LEU A 34 6.02 5.08 -0.22
C LEU A 34 5.56 6.52 -0.02
N ASN A 35 4.75 7.04 -0.94
CA ASN A 35 4.22 8.39 -0.89
C ASN A 35 2.75 8.42 -0.44
N ILE A 36 2.39 9.34 0.47
CA ILE A 36 1.00 9.46 0.96
C ILE A 36 0.04 9.88 -0.16
N ASN A 37 0.48 10.75 -1.08
CA ASN A 37 -0.32 11.15 -2.25
C ASN A 37 -0.72 9.94 -3.11
N GLU A 38 0.15 8.94 -3.19
CA GLU A 38 -0.12 7.72 -3.94
C GLU A 38 -1.13 6.82 -3.21
N LEU A 39 -1.08 6.74 -1.88
CA LEU A 39 -2.15 6.11 -1.10
C LEU A 39 -3.50 6.83 -1.28
N GLU A 40 -3.50 8.17 -1.31
CA GLU A 40 -4.72 8.97 -1.55
C GLU A 40 -5.30 8.74 -2.95
N ARG A 41 -4.45 8.69 -3.98
CA ARG A 41 -4.85 8.36 -5.36
C ARG A 41 -5.50 6.98 -5.42
N ALA A 42 -4.79 5.95 -4.96
CA ALA A 42 -5.25 4.57 -4.96
C ALA A 42 -6.58 4.40 -4.21
N LEU A 43 -6.71 5.05 -3.05
CA LEU A 43 -7.95 5.07 -2.27
C LEU A 43 -9.09 5.73 -3.07
N SER A 44 -8.86 6.89 -3.68
CA SER A 44 -9.89 7.62 -4.42
C SER A 44 -10.42 6.84 -5.62
N GLU A 45 -9.55 6.18 -6.38
CA GLU A 45 -9.93 5.36 -7.54
C GLU A 45 -10.70 4.08 -7.16
N SER A 46 -10.57 3.63 -5.91
CA SER A 46 -11.24 2.43 -5.40
C SER A 46 -12.63 2.65 -4.83
N LYS A 47 -13.06 3.92 -4.64
CA LYS A 47 -14.31 4.28 -3.91
C LYS A 47 -15.56 3.59 -4.45
N ASP A 48 -15.66 3.42 -5.76
CA ASP A 48 -16.83 2.80 -6.41
C ASP A 48 -16.70 1.28 -6.58
N ARG A 49 -15.56 0.70 -6.16
CA ARG A 49 -15.22 -0.72 -6.37
C ARG A 49 -15.28 -1.54 -5.09
N CYS A 50 -14.86 -0.97 -3.96
CA CYS A 50 -14.88 -1.67 -2.68
C CYS A 50 -14.81 -0.72 -1.49
N VAL A 51 -15.01 -1.27 -0.29
CA VAL A 51 -14.74 -0.59 0.97
C VAL A 51 -13.36 -1.02 1.47
N PRO A 52 -12.36 -0.11 1.51
CA PRO A 52 -11.02 -0.41 2.02
C PRO A 52 -11.08 -0.90 3.47
N ARG A 53 -10.35 -1.98 3.77
CA ARG A 53 -10.31 -2.59 5.12
C ARG A 53 -8.96 -2.50 5.82
N GLY A 54 -7.91 -2.14 5.10
CA GLY A 54 -6.57 -2.06 5.65
C GLY A 54 -5.51 -1.77 4.58
N ILE A 55 -4.31 -1.47 5.04
CA ILE A 55 -3.13 -1.18 4.24
C ILE A 55 -2.05 -2.20 4.64
N VAL A 56 -1.52 -2.91 3.66
CA VAL A 56 -0.37 -3.80 3.83
C VAL A 56 0.89 -2.99 3.58
N ILE A 57 1.84 -3.03 4.50
CA ILE A 57 3.17 -2.42 4.36
C ILE A 57 4.22 -3.53 4.49
N ILE A 58 5.21 -3.54 3.60
CA ILE A 58 6.32 -4.51 3.63
C ILE A 58 7.61 -3.73 3.95
N ASN A 59 8.19 -3.94 5.13
CA ASN A 59 9.39 -3.25 5.60
C ASN A 59 10.28 -4.19 6.46
N PRO A 60 11.55 -4.47 6.06
CA PRO A 60 12.17 -4.10 4.79
C PRO A 60 11.36 -4.63 3.60
N GLY A 61 11.35 -3.88 2.50
CA GLY A 61 10.53 -4.22 1.34
C GLY A 61 11.02 -5.48 0.61
N ASN A 62 10.07 -6.23 0.07
CA ASN A 62 10.30 -7.41 -0.76
C ASN A 62 9.37 -7.31 -1.98
N PRO A 63 9.88 -7.23 -3.23
CA PRO A 63 11.26 -7.52 -3.68
C PRO A 63 12.22 -6.33 -3.69
N THR A 64 11.77 -5.16 -3.25
CA THR A 64 12.41 -3.85 -3.51
C THR A 64 13.58 -3.51 -2.59
N GLY A 65 13.70 -4.16 -1.43
CA GLY A 65 14.85 -4.02 -0.51
C GLY A 65 14.96 -2.67 0.23
N GLN A 66 14.03 -1.73 0.03
CA GLN A 66 14.02 -0.45 0.73
C GLN A 66 13.65 -0.62 2.21
N VAL A 67 14.10 0.33 3.02
CA VAL A 67 13.72 0.45 4.43
C VAL A 67 13.06 1.81 4.61
N LEU A 68 11.84 1.81 5.15
CA LEU A 68 11.08 3.04 5.37
C LEU A 68 11.72 3.86 6.50
N SER A 69 11.72 5.18 6.34
CA SER A 69 12.15 6.09 7.40
C SER A 69 11.10 6.16 8.52
N CYS A 70 11.50 6.62 9.70
CA CYS A 70 10.58 6.81 10.83
C CYS A 70 9.48 7.81 10.47
N GLU A 71 9.84 8.91 9.81
CA GLU A 71 8.90 9.95 9.37
C GLU A 71 7.86 9.37 8.40
N ASN A 72 8.30 8.54 7.45
CA ASN A 72 7.37 7.92 6.50
C ASN A 72 6.41 6.95 7.18
N ILE A 73 6.88 6.17 8.16
CA ILE A 73 6.02 5.29 8.97
C ILE A 73 4.99 6.10 9.76
N GLU A 74 5.40 7.22 10.37
CA GLU A 74 4.48 8.12 11.06
C GLU A 74 3.39 8.67 10.14
N ASP A 75 3.77 9.10 8.93
CA ASP A 75 2.83 9.61 7.93
C ASP A 75 1.82 8.53 7.50
N ILE A 76 2.28 7.29 7.30
CA ILE A 76 1.41 6.14 6.98
C ILE A 76 0.43 5.88 8.13
N ILE A 77 0.87 5.95 9.39
CA ILE A 77 0.00 5.75 10.56
C ILE A 77 -1.04 6.88 10.63
N ARG A 78 -0.63 8.14 10.41
CA ARG A 78 -1.55 9.29 10.37
C ARG A 78 -2.58 9.14 9.26
N PHE A 79 -2.16 8.69 8.09
CA PHE A 79 -3.06 8.38 6.97
C PHE A 79 -4.04 7.25 7.34
N GLY A 80 -3.55 6.14 7.91
CA GLY A 80 -4.37 5.03 8.37
C GLY A 80 -5.45 5.45 9.38
N LYS A 81 -5.13 6.39 10.27
CA LYS A 81 -6.09 6.97 11.22
C LYS A 81 -7.16 7.85 10.55
N LYS A 82 -6.87 8.49 9.41
CA LYS A 82 -7.81 9.36 8.68
C LYS A 82 -8.89 8.56 7.95
N ILE A 83 -8.58 7.33 7.55
CA ILE A 83 -9.46 6.50 6.71
C ILE A 83 -10.33 5.50 7.49
N TYR A 84 -10.11 5.40 8.81
CA TYR A 84 -10.93 4.62 9.75
C TYR A 84 -11.90 5.54 10.49
#